data_AF-B6GEA8-F1
#
_entry.id   AF-B6GEA8-F1
#
_cell.length_a   1.000
_cell.length_b   1.000
_cell.length_c   1.000
_cell.angle_alpha   90.00
_cell.angle_beta   90.00
_cell.angle_gamma   90.00
#
_symmetry.space_group_name_H-M   'P 1'
#
loop_
_entity.id
_entity.type
_entity.pdbx_description
1 polymer ?
#
loop_
_entity_poly.entity_id
_entity_poly.type
_entity_poly.pdbx_seq_one_letter_code
_entity_poly.pdbx_strand_id
1 'polypeptide(L)'
;MKKSKNCALVIVSLLACCFGVPSVAAAAESDNLYAPYNSFEEVYNAYFEAVEKGDTELQEELLKIADESLETEMNEEPQIAPFVNPDEQYWISLFPSFFNYGHFAVNGLGKDNLALGPKKNPWPMGDTANAWNSTYTKFRKDSRWKNTDSMKEQFYCHARLSIFAGKEWNLEPDKPSINPLTCN
;
A
#
# COMPACT_ATOMS: atom_id res chain seq x y z
N MET A 1 81.52 -26.96 25.85
CA MET A 1 81.94 -26.59 24.48
C MET A 1 81.00 -27.23 23.48
N LYS A 2 80.46 -26.44 22.52
CA LYS A 2 79.77 -26.81 21.25
C LYS A 2 78.48 -27.65 21.37
N LYS A 3 77.28 -27.05 21.27
CA LYS A 3 76.47 -26.73 20.05
C LYS A 3 75.95 -27.94 19.25
N SER A 4 74.64 -28.22 19.38
CA SER A 4 73.72 -28.60 18.28
C SER A 4 72.27 -28.40 18.76
N LYS A 5 71.68 -27.22 18.52
CA LYS A 5 70.74 -26.90 17.41
C LYS A 5 69.39 -27.60 17.51
N ASN A 6 68.43 -26.86 18.09
CA ASN A 6 67.00 -26.97 17.86
C ASN A 6 66.67 -26.80 16.37
N CYS A 7 65.61 -27.46 15.90
CA CYS A 7 64.39 -26.81 15.41
C CYS A 7 63.51 -27.86 14.74
N ALA A 8 62.49 -28.31 15.48
CA ALA A 8 61.35 -28.98 14.88
C ALA A 8 60.56 -27.95 14.06
N LEU A 9 60.27 -28.36 12.84
CA LEU A 9 59.50 -27.67 11.82
C LEU A 9 58.07 -27.42 12.33
N VAL A 10 57.64 -26.17 12.43
CA VAL A 10 56.21 -25.84 12.50
C VAL A 10 55.91 -24.93 11.32
N ILE A 11 55.22 -25.52 10.34
CA ILE A 11 54.70 -24.85 9.15
C ILE A 11 53.59 -23.91 9.65
N VAL A 12 53.86 -22.60 9.60
CA VAL A 12 52.84 -21.58 9.81
C VAL A 12 52.03 -21.48 8.51
N SER A 13 50.93 -22.22 8.43
CA SER A 13 49.87 -21.93 7.46
C SER A 13 49.18 -20.64 7.90
N LEU A 14 49.49 -19.54 7.22
CA LEU A 14 48.67 -18.33 7.21
C LEU A 14 47.33 -18.69 6.54
N LEU A 15 46.36 -19.15 7.33
CA LEU A 15 44.95 -19.00 6.97
C LEU A 15 44.65 -17.50 7.07
N ALA A 16 44.67 -16.82 5.93
CA ALA A 16 44.02 -15.53 5.80
C ALA A 16 42.53 -15.76 6.09
N CYS A 17 42.10 -15.42 7.29
CA CYS A 17 40.70 -15.18 7.60
C CYS A 17 40.27 -13.97 6.78
N CYS A 18 39.98 -14.19 5.49
CA CYS A 18 39.03 -13.35 4.79
C CYS A 18 37.73 -13.49 5.57
N PHE A 19 37.49 -12.57 6.50
CA PHE A 19 36.15 -12.25 6.94
C PHE A 19 35.42 -11.81 5.67
N GLY A 20 34.88 -12.79 4.95
CA GLY A 20 33.80 -12.56 4.02
C GLY A 20 32.72 -11.93 4.88
N VAL A 21 32.62 -10.61 4.79
CA VAL A 21 31.37 -9.91 5.06
C VAL A 21 30.31 -10.79 4.41
N PRO A 22 29.29 -11.26 5.13
CA PRO A 22 28.18 -11.91 4.46
C PRO A 22 27.69 -10.89 3.46
N SER A 23 28.05 -11.14 2.19
CA SER A 23 27.43 -10.51 1.05
C SER A 23 25.96 -10.71 1.33
N VAL A 24 25.28 -9.62 1.66
CA VAL A 24 23.84 -9.59 1.80
C VAL A 24 23.37 -10.17 0.48
N ALA A 25 23.01 -11.46 0.50
CA ALA A 25 22.28 -12.05 -0.60
C ALA A 25 21.11 -11.09 -0.75
N ALA A 26 20.99 -10.47 -1.93
CA ALA A 26 19.78 -9.76 -2.28
C ALA A 26 18.64 -10.69 -1.87
N ALA A 27 17.93 -10.29 -0.82
CA ALA A 27 16.79 -11.04 -0.35
C ALA A 27 15.93 -11.22 -1.59
N ALA A 28 15.58 -12.47 -1.91
CA ALA A 28 14.59 -12.73 -2.93
C ALA A 28 13.43 -11.75 -2.67
N GLU A 29 13.11 -10.91 -3.65
CA GLU A 29 11.94 -10.04 -3.61
C GLU A 29 10.78 -10.95 -3.21
N SER A 30 10.36 -10.86 -1.94
CA SER A 30 9.16 -11.52 -1.55
C SER A 30 8.05 -10.75 -2.25
N ASP A 31 7.26 -11.42 -3.09
CA ASP A 31 6.01 -10.91 -3.69
C ASP A 31 4.97 -10.43 -2.64
N ASN A 32 5.37 -10.38 -1.36
CA ASN A 32 4.61 -9.91 -0.25
C ASN A 32 4.87 -8.41 -0.02
N LEU A 33 3.97 -7.60 -0.53
CA LEU A 33 3.90 -6.14 -0.37
C LEU A 33 3.97 -5.66 1.10
N TYR A 34 3.68 -6.54 2.05
CA TYR A 34 3.54 -6.20 3.47
C TYR A 34 4.66 -6.77 4.34
N ALA A 35 5.68 -7.40 3.74
CA ALA A 35 6.76 -8.04 4.50
C ALA A 35 7.34 -7.06 5.56
N PRO A 36 7.58 -7.52 6.80
CA PRO A 36 7.56 -8.91 7.27
C PRO A 36 6.17 -9.48 7.63
N TYR A 37 5.10 -8.71 7.48
CA TYR A 37 3.72 -9.13 7.74
C TYR A 37 3.11 -9.83 6.53
N ASN A 38 2.07 -10.65 6.71
CA ASN A 38 1.46 -11.42 5.61
C ASN A 38 0.29 -10.70 4.93
N SER A 39 -0.19 -9.59 5.51
CA SER A 39 -1.32 -8.83 4.99
C SER A 39 -1.33 -7.40 5.51
N PHE A 40 -2.03 -6.51 4.81
CA PHE A 40 -2.27 -5.15 5.29
C PHE A 40 -2.98 -5.12 6.66
N GLU A 41 -3.86 -6.08 6.94
CA GLU A 41 -4.57 -6.17 8.23
C GLU A 41 -3.60 -6.44 9.40
N GLU A 42 -2.55 -7.23 9.18
CA GLU A 42 -1.50 -7.45 10.17
C GLU A 42 -0.68 -6.17 10.42
N VAL A 43 -0.32 -5.43 9.37
CA VAL A 43 0.37 -4.12 9.48
C VAL A 43 -0.51 -3.14 10.27
N TYR A 44 -1.80 -3.06 9.94
CA TYR A 44 -2.78 -2.23 10.62
C TYR A 44 -2.86 -2.56 12.12
N ASN A 45 -3.04 -3.83 12.47
CA ASN A 45 -3.15 -4.24 13.87
C ASN A 45 -1.86 -3.98 14.65
N ALA A 46 -0.70 -4.27 14.06
CA ALA A 46 0.61 -4.00 14.66
C ALA A 46 0.80 -2.51 14.95
N TYR A 47 0.28 -1.62 14.10
CA TYR A 47 0.39 -0.18 14.30
C TYR A 47 -0.40 0.28 15.53
N PHE A 48 -1.63 -0.20 15.70
CA PHE A 48 -2.41 0.16 16.87
C PHE A 48 -1.80 -0.38 18.17
N GLU A 49 -1.23 -1.58 18.14
CA GLU A 49 -0.46 -2.08 19.29
C GLU A 49 0.78 -1.22 19.60
N ALA A 50 1.49 -0.76 18.56
CA ALA A 50 2.65 0.11 18.71
C ALA A 50 2.25 1.48 19.31
N VAL A 51 1.10 2.03 18.88
CA VAL A 51 0.52 3.25 19.46
C VAL A 51 0.17 3.05 20.94
N GLU A 52 -0.49 1.95 21.30
CA GLU A 52 -0.84 1.63 22.69
C GLU A 52 0.39 1.50 23.59
N LYS A 53 1.49 0.94 23.06
CA LYS A 53 2.77 0.76 23.77
C LYS A 53 3.65 2.02 23.75
N GLY A 54 3.30 3.04 22.95
CA GLY A 54 4.12 4.24 22.76
C GLY A 54 5.42 3.98 21.98
N ASP A 55 5.47 2.90 21.19
CA ASP A 55 6.63 2.52 20.38
C ASP A 55 6.65 3.32 19.08
N THR A 56 7.35 4.45 19.08
CA THR A 56 7.35 5.39 17.96
C THR A 56 8.21 4.90 16.79
N GLU A 57 9.26 4.13 17.06
CA GLU A 57 10.13 3.57 16.01
C GLU A 57 9.36 2.55 15.17
N LEU A 58 8.62 1.65 15.83
CA LEU A 58 7.77 0.69 15.14
C LEU A 58 6.60 1.37 14.40
N GLN A 59 6.04 2.45 14.95
CA GLN A 59 5.01 3.23 14.24
C GLN A 59 5.52 3.80 12.91
N GLU A 60 6.73 4.36 12.90
CA GLU A 60 7.35 4.91 11.69
C GLU A 60 7.64 3.82 10.65
N GLU A 61 8.15 2.66 11.08
CA GLU A 61 8.37 1.51 10.21
C GLU A 61 7.08 1.02 9.54
N LEU A 62 6.01 0.87 10.34
CA LEU A 62 4.71 0.41 9.85
C LEU A 62 4.04 1.41 8.91
N LEU A 63 4.19 2.71 9.18
CA LEU A 63 3.72 3.76 8.29
C LEU A 63 4.42 3.69 6.93
N LYS A 64 5.73 3.43 6.92
CA LYS A 64 6.50 3.28 5.69
C LYS A 64 6.04 2.07 4.87
N ILE A 65 5.84 0.91 5.50
CA ILE A 65 5.31 -0.29 4.83
C ILE A 65 3.92 0.00 4.22
N ALA A 66 3.06 0.70 4.97
CA ALA A 66 1.72 1.05 4.53
C ALA A 66 1.69 2.04 3.35
N ASP A 67 2.66 2.94 3.28
CA ASP A 67 2.84 3.93 2.21
C ASP A 67 3.35 3.26 0.92
N GLU A 68 4.45 2.50 1.03
CA GLU A 68 5.07 1.82 -0.12
C GLU A 68 4.13 0.77 -0.76
N SER A 69 3.38 0.04 0.07
CA SER A 69 2.35 -0.90 -0.41
C SER A 69 1.18 -0.17 -1.08
N LEU A 70 0.75 0.99 -0.58
CA LEU A 70 -0.33 1.78 -1.20
C LEU A 70 0.05 2.26 -2.59
N GLU A 71 1.25 2.82 -2.71
CA GLU A 71 1.77 3.30 -3.99
C GLU A 71 1.82 2.15 -5.01
N THR A 72 2.27 0.98 -4.59
CA THR A 72 2.31 -0.21 -5.46
C THR A 72 0.90 -0.62 -5.90
N GLU A 73 -0.05 -0.75 -4.98
CA GLU A 73 -1.45 -1.09 -5.30
C GLU A 73 -2.10 -0.07 -6.25
N MET A 74 -1.82 1.22 -6.07
CA MET A 74 -2.31 2.28 -6.94
C MET A 74 -1.75 2.20 -8.36
N ASN A 75 -0.55 1.65 -8.54
CA ASN A 75 0.13 1.55 -9.82
C ASN A 75 -0.18 0.26 -10.60
N GLU A 76 -0.93 -0.66 -10.00
CA GLU A 76 -1.41 -1.88 -10.65
C GLU A 76 -2.30 -1.59 -11.86
N GLU A 77 -2.03 -2.28 -12.96
CA GLU A 77 -2.82 -2.16 -14.18
C GLU A 77 -4.19 -2.85 -14.01
N PRO A 78 -5.29 -2.28 -14.55
CA PRO A 78 -6.59 -2.93 -14.52
C PRO A 78 -6.53 -4.26 -15.28
N GLN A 79 -6.98 -5.34 -14.61
CA GLN A 79 -6.99 -6.71 -15.16
C GLN A 79 -7.89 -6.87 -16.39
N ILE A 80 -8.74 -5.89 -16.68
CA ILE A 80 -9.46 -5.79 -17.94
C ILE A 80 -8.64 -4.89 -18.86
N ALA A 81 -7.90 -5.51 -19.79
CA ALA A 81 -7.43 -4.79 -20.96
C ALA A 81 -8.67 -4.27 -21.70
N PRO A 82 -8.87 -2.94 -21.86
CA PRO A 82 -9.97 -2.45 -22.66
C PRO A 82 -9.79 -3.03 -24.06
N PHE A 83 -10.71 -3.91 -24.46
CA PHE A 83 -10.72 -4.50 -25.79
C PHE A 83 -11.04 -3.38 -26.77
N VAL A 84 -9.99 -2.67 -27.19
CA VAL A 84 -10.00 -1.60 -28.18
C VAL A 84 -11.01 -0.49 -27.81
N ASN A 85 -10.50 0.55 -27.13
CA ASN A 85 -11.16 1.85 -26.90
C ASN A 85 -12.13 1.92 -25.70
N PRO A 86 -11.76 2.59 -24.58
CA PRO A 86 -12.67 2.79 -23.46
C PRO A 86 -13.67 3.88 -23.83
N ASP A 87 -14.89 3.51 -24.25
CA ASP A 87 -15.95 4.49 -24.16
C ASP A 87 -16.15 4.85 -22.68
N GLU A 88 -16.37 6.12 -22.38
CA GLU A 88 -16.66 6.54 -21.01
C GLU A 88 -17.88 5.78 -20.45
N GLN A 89 -18.76 5.33 -21.35
CA GLN A 89 -19.95 4.56 -21.03
C GLN A 89 -19.64 3.19 -20.43
N TYR A 90 -18.62 2.47 -20.90
CA TYR A 90 -18.19 1.19 -20.32
C TYR A 90 -17.84 1.36 -18.84
N TRP A 91 -16.92 2.28 -18.53
CA TRP A 91 -16.52 2.53 -17.14
C TRP A 91 -17.68 3.05 -16.29
N ILE A 92 -18.52 3.94 -16.83
CA ILE A 92 -19.72 4.41 -16.14
C ILE A 92 -20.69 3.24 -15.86
N SER A 93 -20.84 2.31 -16.79
CA SER A 93 -21.71 1.13 -16.66
C SER A 93 -21.20 0.09 -15.67
N LEU A 94 -19.88 0.07 -15.40
CA LEU A 94 -19.28 -0.79 -14.38
C LEU A 94 -19.47 -0.24 -12.96
N PHE A 95 -19.71 1.05 -12.79
CA PHE A 95 -19.86 1.66 -11.47
C PHE A 95 -20.88 0.93 -10.56
N PRO A 96 -22.10 0.57 -11.04
CA PRO A 96 -23.05 -0.19 -10.24
C PRO A 96 -22.62 -1.61 -9.89
N SER A 97 -21.58 -2.18 -10.50
CA SER A 97 -21.03 -3.49 -10.11
C SER A 97 -20.27 -3.39 -8.78
N PHE A 98 -19.67 -2.23 -8.51
CA PHE A 98 -18.84 -1.98 -7.32
C PHE A 98 -19.58 -1.21 -6.24
N PHE A 99 -20.47 -0.28 -6.60
CA PHE A 99 -21.13 0.64 -5.67
C PHE A 99 -22.66 0.56 -5.72
N ASN A 100 -23.30 0.68 -4.57
CA ASN A 100 -24.74 0.89 -4.44
C ASN A 100 -25.13 2.32 -4.86
N TYR A 101 -24.28 3.29 -4.52
CA TYR A 101 -24.45 4.69 -4.88
C TYR A 101 -23.10 5.40 -4.91
N GLY A 102 -23.08 6.57 -5.56
CA GLY A 102 -22.01 7.55 -5.42
C GLY A 102 -22.52 8.94 -5.76
N HIS A 103 -22.18 9.93 -4.95
CA HIS A 103 -22.57 11.32 -5.16
C HIS A 103 -21.65 12.26 -4.40
N PHE A 104 -21.47 13.47 -4.91
CA PHE A 104 -20.81 14.50 -4.15
C PHE A 104 -21.77 15.13 -3.15
N ALA A 105 -21.31 15.28 -1.91
CA ALA A 105 -22.00 15.94 -0.81
C ALA A 105 -21.08 16.99 -0.16
N VAL A 106 -21.62 17.70 0.82
CA VAL A 106 -20.86 18.59 1.70
C VAL A 106 -20.91 17.97 3.10
N ASN A 107 -19.75 17.77 3.73
CA ASN A 107 -19.68 17.16 5.05
C ASN A 107 -20.11 18.15 6.16
N GLY A 108 -20.18 17.69 7.41
CA GLY A 108 -20.58 18.52 8.56
C GLY A 108 -19.66 19.72 8.84
N LEU A 109 -18.50 19.81 8.17
CA LEU A 109 -17.53 20.90 8.27
C LEU A 109 -17.59 21.85 7.05
N GLY A 110 -18.56 21.68 6.15
CA GLY A 110 -18.71 22.53 4.98
C GLY A 110 -17.74 22.21 3.84
N LYS A 111 -17.08 21.05 3.86
CA LYS A 111 -16.15 20.63 2.80
C LYS A 111 -16.79 19.66 1.83
N ASP A 112 -16.43 19.79 0.55
CA ASP A 112 -16.84 18.84 -0.49
C ASP A 112 -16.32 17.44 -0.15
N ASN A 113 -17.14 16.43 -0.42
CA ASN A 113 -16.73 15.03 -0.38
C ASN A 113 -17.44 14.25 -1.49
N LEU A 114 -16.80 13.21 -2.01
CA LEU A 114 -17.42 12.19 -2.83
C LEU A 114 -17.79 11.00 -1.93
N ALA A 115 -19.07 10.87 -1.61
CA ALA A 115 -19.63 9.75 -0.86
C ALA A 115 -19.83 8.54 -1.77
N LEU A 116 -19.27 7.39 -1.39
CA LEU A 116 -19.34 6.13 -2.12
C LEU A 116 -19.84 5.01 -1.21
N GLY A 117 -20.89 4.30 -1.62
CA GLY A 117 -21.43 3.15 -0.89
C GLY A 117 -20.97 1.84 -1.52
N PRO A 118 -19.86 1.20 -1.10
CA PRO A 118 -19.37 -0.04 -1.71
C PRO A 118 -20.35 -1.19 -1.51
N LYS A 119 -20.48 -2.06 -2.53
CA LYS A 119 -21.29 -3.29 -2.45
C LYS A 119 -20.59 -4.41 -1.67
N LYS A 120 -19.27 -4.48 -1.80
CA LYS A 120 -18.38 -5.46 -1.16
C LYS A 120 -17.04 -4.78 -0.91
N ASN A 121 -16.33 -5.20 0.12
CA ASN A 121 -14.95 -4.78 0.44
C ASN A 121 -14.37 -5.80 1.45
N PRO A 122 -13.06 -6.13 1.44
CA PRO A 122 -12.06 -5.76 0.43
C PRO A 122 -12.33 -6.41 -0.94
N TRP A 123 -11.89 -5.76 -2.01
CA TRP A 123 -11.89 -6.33 -3.36
C TRP A 123 -10.54 -6.99 -3.69
N PRO A 124 -10.50 -8.00 -4.57
CA PRO A 124 -9.26 -8.38 -5.23
C PRO A 124 -8.61 -7.17 -5.93
N MET A 125 -7.28 -7.12 -5.98
CA MET A 125 -6.51 -5.98 -6.50
C MET A 125 -6.99 -5.48 -7.89
N GLY A 126 -7.26 -6.40 -8.83
CA GLY A 126 -7.79 -6.05 -10.16
C GLY A 126 -9.19 -5.43 -10.14
N ASP A 127 -10.04 -5.82 -9.19
CA ASP A 127 -11.37 -5.23 -9.01
C ASP A 127 -11.26 -3.82 -8.43
N THR A 128 -10.28 -3.56 -7.55
CA THR A 128 -10.00 -2.21 -7.02
C THR A 128 -9.64 -1.23 -8.15
N ALA A 129 -8.77 -1.63 -9.09
CA ALA A 129 -8.43 -0.79 -10.25
C ALA A 129 -9.63 -0.50 -11.15
N ASN A 130 -10.47 -1.51 -11.43
CA ASN A 130 -11.71 -1.33 -12.19
C ASN A 130 -12.71 -0.41 -11.47
N ALA A 131 -12.85 -0.57 -10.15
CA ALA A 131 -13.71 0.26 -9.32
C ALA A 131 -13.24 1.72 -9.30
N TRP A 132 -11.92 1.97 -9.20
CA TRP A 132 -11.35 3.31 -9.33
C TRP A 132 -11.62 3.91 -10.71
N ASN A 133 -11.35 3.19 -11.81
CA ASN A 133 -11.59 3.68 -13.17
C ASN A 133 -13.06 4.03 -13.41
N SER A 134 -13.99 3.22 -12.88
CA SER A 134 -15.43 3.52 -12.94
C SER A 134 -15.78 4.79 -12.16
N THR A 135 -15.19 4.99 -10.98
CA THR A 135 -15.38 6.16 -10.12
C THR A 135 -14.83 7.42 -10.77
N TYR A 136 -13.56 7.39 -11.17
CA TYR A 136 -12.90 8.48 -11.89
C TYR A 136 -13.69 8.87 -13.13
N THR A 137 -14.07 7.89 -13.97
CA THR A 137 -14.80 8.21 -15.21
C THR A 137 -16.15 8.85 -14.93
N LYS A 138 -16.88 8.38 -13.92
CA LYS A 138 -18.21 8.87 -13.55
C LYS A 138 -18.18 10.28 -12.94
N PHE A 139 -17.17 10.63 -12.15
CA PHE A 139 -17.20 11.84 -11.30
C PHE A 139 -16.19 12.93 -11.68
N ARG A 140 -15.14 12.64 -12.45
CA ARG A 140 -14.05 13.60 -12.74
C ARG A 140 -14.45 14.91 -13.42
N LYS A 141 -15.64 14.97 -14.01
CA LYS A 141 -16.17 16.16 -14.70
C LYS A 141 -16.98 17.08 -13.76
N ASP A 142 -17.26 16.66 -12.53
CA ASP A 142 -17.91 17.53 -11.53
C ASP A 142 -16.95 18.63 -11.08
N SER A 143 -17.45 19.85 -10.90
CA SER A 143 -16.65 21.00 -10.44
C SER A 143 -16.01 20.81 -9.06
N ARG A 144 -16.53 19.88 -8.26
CA ARG A 144 -15.99 19.54 -6.92
C ARG A 144 -14.83 18.55 -6.99
N TRP A 145 -14.54 17.96 -8.16
CA TRP A 145 -13.35 17.13 -8.36
C TRP A 145 -12.10 18.01 -8.49
N LYS A 146 -11.19 17.93 -7.50
CA LYS A 146 -10.05 18.86 -7.42
C LYS A 146 -8.67 18.18 -7.37
N ASN A 147 -8.52 17.07 -6.63
CA ASN A 147 -7.24 16.39 -6.45
C ASN A 147 -7.36 14.90 -6.78
N THR A 148 -7.14 14.54 -8.05
CA THR A 148 -7.26 13.14 -8.51
C THR A 148 -6.35 12.19 -7.75
N ASP A 149 -5.11 12.59 -7.50
CA ASP A 149 -4.10 11.71 -6.89
C ASP A 149 -4.44 11.42 -5.43
N SER A 150 -4.76 12.45 -4.63
CA SER A 150 -5.21 12.22 -3.25
C SER A 150 -6.55 11.51 -3.18
N MET A 151 -7.49 11.76 -4.09
CA MET A 151 -8.74 11.01 -4.14
C MET A 151 -8.52 9.54 -4.47
N LYS A 152 -7.52 9.22 -5.32
CA LYS A 152 -7.11 7.84 -5.62
C LYS A 152 -6.49 7.18 -4.39
N GLU A 153 -5.59 7.88 -3.72
CA GLU A 153 -4.95 7.45 -2.47
C GLU A 153 -6.00 7.10 -1.39
N GLN A 154 -6.94 8.02 -1.15
CA GLN A 154 -8.08 7.82 -0.25
C GLN A 154 -8.92 6.60 -0.65
N PHE A 155 -9.22 6.44 -1.94
CA PHE A 155 -9.99 5.32 -2.46
C PHE A 155 -9.33 3.98 -2.17
N TYR A 156 -8.05 3.85 -2.52
CA TYR A 156 -7.30 2.60 -2.34
C TYR A 156 -7.10 2.28 -0.86
N CYS A 157 -6.88 3.30 -0.02
CA CYS A 157 -6.82 3.10 1.43
C CYS A 157 -8.12 2.51 1.99
N HIS A 158 -9.29 2.99 1.56
CA HIS A 158 -10.56 2.38 1.97
C HIS A 158 -10.76 0.97 1.39
N ALA A 159 -10.33 0.73 0.15
CA ALA A 159 -10.54 -0.54 -0.54
C ALA A 159 -9.77 -1.72 0.08
N ARG A 160 -8.59 -1.49 0.66
CA ARG A 160 -7.78 -2.55 1.28
C ARG A 160 -8.16 -2.89 2.72
N LEU A 161 -9.00 -2.08 3.36
CA LEU A 161 -9.34 -2.23 4.78
C LEU A 161 -10.74 -2.81 4.97
N SER A 162 -10.78 -4.03 5.54
CA SER A 162 -12.03 -4.76 5.86
C SER A 162 -12.96 -3.97 6.80
N ILE A 163 -12.40 -3.12 7.67
CA ILE A 163 -13.17 -2.26 8.58
C ILE A 163 -14.06 -1.24 7.87
N PHE A 164 -13.80 -0.95 6.58
CA PHE A 164 -14.63 -0.09 5.75
C PHE A 164 -15.65 -0.87 4.91
N ALA A 165 -15.74 -2.19 5.07
CA ALA A 165 -16.75 -3.00 4.41
C ALA A 165 -18.17 -2.60 4.81
N GLY A 166 -19.00 -2.31 3.79
CA GLY A 166 -20.39 -1.89 3.97
C GLY A 166 -20.56 -0.49 4.57
N LYS A 167 -19.47 0.26 4.81
CA LYS A 167 -19.51 1.65 5.26
C LYS A 167 -19.37 2.59 4.06
N GLU A 168 -20.02 3.74 4.14
CA GLU A 168 -19.82 4.82 3.18
C GLU A 168 -18.37 5.33 3.25
N TRP A 169 -17.72 5.47 2.10
CA TRP A 169 -16.41 6.09 1.97
C TRP A 169 -16.59 7.54 1.58
N ASN A 170 -15.78 8.42 2.19
CA ASN A 170 -15.83 9.85 1.94
C ASN A 170 -14.49 10.31 1.38
N LEU A 171 -14.41 10.50 0.06
CA LEU A 171 -13.19 11.02 -0.57
C LEU A 171 -13.25 12.54 -0.57
N GLU A 172 -12.35 13.18 0.15
CA GLU A 172 -12.23 14.63 0.31
C GLU A 172 -11.36 15.22 -0.82
N PRO A 173 -11.92 15.98 -1.79
CA PRO A 173 -11.17 16.49 -2.93
C PRO A 173 -10.15 17.57 -2.58
N ASP A 174 -10.33 18.27 -1.45
CA ASP A 174 -9.42 19.31 -0.97
C ASP A 174 -8.33 18.77 -0.02
N LYS A 175 -8.29 17.45 0.20
CA LYS A 175 -7.30 16.83 1.08
C LYS A 175 -5.97 16.68 0.35
N PRO A 176 -4.84 17.09 0.97
CA PRO A 176 -3.54 17.03 0.31
C PRO A 176 -2.89 15.64 0.37
N SER A 177 -3.12 14.89 1.45
CA SER A 177 -2.55 13.55 1.71
C SER A 177 -3.39 12.81 2.75
N ILE A 178 -3.14 11.51 2.91
CA ILE A 178 -3.73 10.72 3.99
C ILE A 178 -2.66 10.05 4.84
N ASN A 179 -3.08 9.58 6.02
CA ASN A 179 -2.38 8.53 6.72
C ASN A 179 -2.77 7.17 6.10
N PRO A 180 -1.81 6.38 5.58
CA PRO A 180 -2.10 5.17 4.80
C PRO A 180 -2.71 4.02 5.63
N LEU A 181 -2.66 4.11 6.97
CA LEU A 181 -3.22 3.11 7.90
C LEU A 181 -4.62 3.48 8.40
N THR A 182 -4.89 4.77 8.58
CA THR A 182 -6.18 5.25 9.13
C THR A 182 -7.11 5.85 8.07
N CYS A 183 -6.60 6.09 6.85
CA CYS A 183 -7.27 6.76 5.74
C CYS A 183 -7.78 8.18 6.06
N ASN A 184 -7.26 8.78 7.13
CA ASN A 184 -7.61 10.13 7.60
C ASN A 184 -6.53 11.16 7.28
#